data_AF-A0AAD6BDF4-F1
#
_entry.id   AF-A0AAD6BDF4-F1
#
_cell.length_a   1.000
_cell.length_b   1.000
_cell.length_c   1.000
_cell.angle_alpha   90.00
_cell.angle_beta   90.00
_cell.angle_gamma   90.00
#
_symmetry.space_group_name_H-M   'P 1'
#
loop_
_entity.id
_entity.type
_entity.pdbx_description
1 polymer ?
#
loop_
_entity_poly.entity_id
_entity_poly.type
_entity_poly.pdbx_seq_one_letter_code
_entity_poly.pdbx_strand_id
1 'polypeptide(L)'
;INREFMRITTVPLTSKFLSQLDECSDQLVKVFINKGGAAGKEIRSTIAVMDRSDDIEVRRECILKCLCTYLHEDSGKLVGEYL
;
A
#
# COMPACT_ATOMS: atom_id res chain seq x y z
N ILE A 1 -10.20 6.93 18.84
CA ILE A 1 -10.66 6.70 17.44
C ILE A 1 -11.07 5.24 17.22
N ASN A 2 -10.19 4.25 17.42
CA ASN A 2 -10.47 2.84 17.07
C ASN A 2 -11.76 2.21 17.67
N ARG A 3 -12.07 2.43 18.97
CA ARG A 3 -13.19 1.74 19.65
C ARG A 3 -14.59 2.11 19.10
N GLU A 4 -14.79 3.35 18.66
CA GLU A 4 -16.08 3.79 18.13
C GLU A 4 -16.28 3.33 16.68
N PHE A 5 -15.21 3.34 15.88
CA PHE A 5 -15.22 2.75 14.54
C PHE A 5 -15.52 1.24 14.59
N MET A 6 -14.94 0.51 15.55
CA MET A 6 -15.25 -0.91 15.78
C MET A 6 -16.72 -1.13 16.16
N ARG A 7 -17.28 -0.27 17.01
CA ARG A 7 -18.68 -0.36 17.43
C ARG A 7 -19.65 -0.19 16.26
N ILE A 8 -19.35 0.73 15.34
CA ILE A 8 -20.20 1.03 14.17
C ILE A 8 -20.02 -0.03 13.07
N THR A 9 -18.77 -0.37 12.75
CA THR A 9 -18.46 -1.22 11.59
C THR A 9 -18.57 -2.70 11.90
N THR A 10 -18.55 -3.08 13.18
CA THR A 10 -18.55 -4.46 13.69
C THR A 10 -17.39 -5.33 13.17
N VAL A 11 -16.40 -4.73 12.51
CA VAL A 11 -15.30 -5.40 11.83
C VAL A 11 -14.00 -4.68 12.16
N PRO A 12 -12.90 -5.39 12.44
CA PRO A 12 -11.58 -4.79 12.59
C PRO A 12 -11.09 -4.24 11.24
N LEU A 13 -11.51 -3.02 10.90
CA LEU A 13 -11.27 -2.40 9.60
C LEU A 13 -9.80 -2.41 9.20
N THR A 14 -8.90 -2.05 10.11
CA THR A 14 -7.45 -2.09 9.85
C THR A 14 -6.97 -3.49 9.54
N SER A 15 -7.35 -4.49 10.35
CA SER A 15 -6.96 -5.88 10.11
C SER A 15 -7.56 -6.42 8.81
N LYS A 16 -8.82 -6.11 8.52
CA LYS A 16 -9.49 -6.51 7.27
C LYS A 16 -8.84 -5.85 6.06
N PHE A 17 -8.56 -4.55 6.14
CA PHE A 17 -7.87 -3.82 5.09
C PHE A 17 -6.50 -4.42 4.81
N LEU A 18 -5.68 -4.64 5.85
CA LEU A 18 -4.35 -5.22 5.69
C LEU A 18 -4.41 -6.64 5.12
N SER A 19 -5.34 -7.48 5.57
CA SER A 19 -5.54 -8.81 5.02
C SER A 19 -5.94 -8.79 3.54
N GLN A 20 -6.81 -7.85 3.13
CA GLN A 20 -7.21 -7.70 1.73
C GLN A 20 -6.08 -7.11 0.87
N LEU A 21 -5.28 -6.20 1.45
CA LEU A 21 -4.08 -5.66 0.82
C LEU A 21 -3.07 -6.78 0.56
N ASP A 22 -2.83 -7.66 1.54
CA ASP A 22 -1.90 -8.79 1.42
C ASP A 22 -2.36 -9.78 0.33
N GLU A 23 -3.67 -10.05 0.26
CA GLU A 23 -4.30 -10.93 -0.75
C GLU A 23 -4.18 -10.34 -2.18
N CYS A 24 -4.35 -9.03 -2.33
CA CYS A 24 -4.27 -8.35 -3.63
C CYS A 24 -2.83 -8.00 -4.05
N SER A 25 -1.86 -8.04 -3.14
CA SER A 25 -0.51 -7.50 -3.34
C SER A 25 0.19 -8.04 -4.58
N ASP A 26 0.12 -9.35 -4.83
CA ASP A 26 0.81 -9.95 -5.98
C ASP A 26 0.18 -9.53 -7.32
N GLN A 27 -1.13 -9.26 -7.32
CA GLN A 27 -1.81 -8.72 -8.50
C GLN A 27 -1.46 -7.24 -8.71
N LEU A 28 -1.37 -6.47 -7.63
CA LEU A 28 -0.96 -5.07 -7.67
C LEU A 28 0.47 -4.93 -8.23
N VAL A 29 1.41 -5.78 -7.79
CA VAL A 29 2.79 -5.79 -8.32
C VAL A 29 2.79 -5.98 -9.84
N LYS A 30 1.99 -6.92 -10.37
CA LYS A 30 1.86 -7.14 -11.83
C LYS A 30 1.35 -5.91 -12.58
N VAL A 31 0.45 -5.13 -11.96
CA VAL A 31 -0.02 -3.87 -12.53
C VAL A 31 1.08 -2.80 -12.48
N PHE A 32 1.77 -2.68 -11.36
CA PHE A 32 2.81 -1.69 -11.13
C PHE A 32 3.99 -1.82 -12.08
N ILE A 33 4.48 -3.04 -12.34
CA ILE A 33 5.64 -3.27 -13.22
C ILE A 33 5.41 -2.82 -14.67
N ASN A 34 4.15 -2.75 -15.11
CA ASN A 34 3.79 -2.28 -16.45
C ASN A 34 3.83 -0.75 -16.57
N LYS A 35 3.95 -0.01 -15.47
CA LYS A 35 4.07 1.45 -15.50
C LYS A 35 5.42 1.87 -16.08
N GLY A 36 5.37 2.72 -17.11
CA GLY A 36 6.54 3.35 -17.74
C GLY A 36 6.91 4.70 -17.12
N GLY A 37 7.89 5.37 -17.73
CA GLY A 37 8.28 6.74 -17.37
C GLY A 37 8.93 6.87 -15.98
N ALA A 38 8.89 8.09 -15.43
CA ALA A 38 9.47 8.43 -14.13
C ALA A 38 8.80 7.64 -12.99
N ALA A 39 7.46 7.60 -12.96
CA ALA A 39 6.68 6.84 -11.98
C ALA A 39 7.03 5.34 -12.01
N GLY A 40 7.20 4.75 -13.20
CA GLY A 40 7.63 3.36 -13.34
C GLY A 40 9.03 3.10 -12.77
N LYS A 41 9.95 4.07 -12.88
CA LYS A 41 11.30 3.95 -12.31
C LYS A 41 11.27 3.98 -10.78
N GLU A 42 10.45 4.85 -10.20
CA GLU A 42 10.24 4.93 -8.75
C GLU A 42 9.61 3.64 -8.21
N ILE A 43 8.55 3.16 -8.86
CA ILE A 43 7.88 1.89 -8.53
C ILE A 43 8.88 0.73 -8.51
N ARG A 44 9.73 0.60 -9.54
CA ARG A 44 10.74 -0.46 -9.61
C ARG A 44 11.77 -0.36 -8.48
N SER A 45 12.15 0.87 -8.10
CA SER A 45 13.06 1.09 -6.96
C SER A 45 12.42 0.63 -5.64
N THR A 46 11.14 0.90 -5.43
CA THR A 46 10.39 0.48 -4.24
C THR A 46 10.22 -1.04 -4.20
N ILE A 47 9.87 -1.68 -5.32
CA ILE A 47 9.77 -3.15 -5.42
C ILE A 47 11.13 -3.80 -5.10
N ALA A 48 12.24 -3.24 -5.57
CA ALA A 48 13.57 -3.76 -5.26
C ALA A 48 13.94 -3.68 -3.75
N VAL A 49 13.33 -2.76 -2.99
CA VAL A 49 13.45 -2.71 -1.52
C VAL A 49 12.59 -3.80 -0.90
N MET A 50 11.36 -3.97 -1.38
CA MET A 50 10.44 -5.02 -0.96
C MET A 50 11.05 -6.41 -1.12
N ASP A 51 11.68 -6.70 -2.27
CA ASP A 51 12.29 -8.02 -2.55
C ASP A 51 13.50 -8.35 -1.66
N ARG A 52 14.02 -7.38 -0.89
CA ARG A 52 15.16 -7.59 0.04
C ARG A 52 14.73 -7.86 1.47
N SER A 53 13.42 -7.86 1.75
CA SER A 53 12.86 -7.98 3.09
C SER A 53 11.69 -8.96 3.12
N ASP A 54 11.76 -9.94 4.00
CA ASP A 54 10.65 -10.88 4.26
C ASP A 54 9.62 -10.32 5.28
N ASP A 55 9.83 -9.10 5.77
CA ASP A 55 8.91 -8.43 6.71
C ASP A 55 7.61 -7.99 6.01
N ILE A 56 6.48 -8.48 6.53
CA ILE A 56 5.14 -8.18 6.01
C ILE A 56 4.78 -6.69 6.09
N GLU A 57 5.25 -5.98 7.11
CA GLU A 57 4.98 -4.55 7.25
C GLU A 57 5.77 -3.74 6.22
N VAL A 58 7.00 -4.14 5.91
CA VAL A 58 7.80 -3.56 4.82
C VAL A 58 7.11 -3.81 3.47
N ARG A 59 6.59 -5.02 3.25
CA ARG A 59 5.81 -5.34 2.03
C ARG A 59 4.58 -4.44 1.90
N ARG A 60 3.77 -4.32 2.95
CA ARG A 60 2.57 -3.45 2.96
C ARG A 60 2.90 -2.00 2.69
N GLU A 61 3.94 -1.47 3.34
CA GLU A 61 4.41 -0.10 3.12
C GLU A 61 4.83 0.12 1.66
N CYS A 62 5.61 -0.81 1.09
CA CYS A 62 6.05 -0.72 -0.31
C CYS A 62 4.87 -0.76 -1.30
N ILE A 63 3.89 -1.64 -1.06
CA ILE A 63 2.69 -1.73 -1.89
C ILE A 63 1.89 -0.42 -1.84
N LEU A 64 1.70 0.17 -0.67
CA LEU A 64 0.98 1.44 -0.51
C LEU A 64 1.73 2.60 -1.18
N LYS A 65 3.05 2.67 -1.05
CA LYS A 65 3.88 3.66 -1.76
C LYS A 65 3.74 3.53 -3.28
N CYS A 66 3.86 2.31 -3.81
CA CYS A 66 3.68 2.04 -5.24
C CYS A 66 2.27 2.42 -5.72
N LEU A 67 1.23 2.16 -4.91
CA LEU A 67 -0.14 2.53 -5.23
C LEU A 67 -0.30 4.05 -5.35
N CYS A 68 0.25 4.82 -4.40
CA CYS A 68 0.23 6.29 -4.44
C CYS A 68 0.95 6.80 -5.71
N THR A 69 2.16 6.32 -5.98
CA THR A 69 2.91 6.69 -7.19
C THR A 69 2.16 6.32 -8.47
N TYR A 70 1.48 5.18 -8.50
CA TYR A 70 0.74 4.71 -9.67
C TYR A 70 -0.46 5.62 -9.99
N LEU A 71 -1.18 6.06 -8.95
CA LEU A 71 -2.34 6.96 -9.01
C LEU A 71 -1.95 8.44 -9.15
N HIS A 72 -0.64 8.76 -9.15
CA HIS A 72 -0.13 10.13 -9.12
C HIS A 72 -0.56 10.91 -7.86
N GLU A 73 -0.75 10.19 -6.76
CA GLU A 73 -1.09 10.74 -5.45
C GLU A 73 0.19 10.93 -4.61
N ASP A 74 0.21 12.01 -3.83
CA ASP A 74 1.27 12.25 -2.86
C ASP A 74 1.00 11.43 -1.60
N SER A 75 1.83 10.43 -1.34
CA SER A 75 1.69 9.55 -0.17
C SER A 75 1.70 10.30 1.17
N GLY A 76 2.40 11.43 1.27
CA GLY A 76 2.45 12.25 2.48
C GLY A 76 1.17 13.06 2.69
N LYS A 77 0.51 13.50 1.61
CA LYS A 77 -0.81 14.15 1.69
C LYS A 77 -1.92 13.14 1.98
N LEU A 78 -1.88 11.97 1.33
CA LEU A 78 -2.92 10.95 1.47
C LEU A 78 -2.97 10.38 2.90
N VAL A 79 -1.81 10.14 3.52
CA VAL A 79 -1.77 9.59 4.90
C VAL A 79 -1.92 10.70 5.95
N GLY A 80 -1.42 11.91 5.68
CA GLY A 80 -1.51 13.05 6.60
C GLY A 80 -2.90 13.66 6.76
N GLU A 81 -3.79 13.53 5.76
CA GLU A 81 -5.17 14.05 5.85
C GLU A 81 -6.10 13.19 6.70
N TYR A 82 -5.71 11.95 7.02
CA TYR A 82 -6.57 10.96 7.72
C TYR A 82 -6.02 10.49 9.08
N LEU A 83 -4.88 11.02 9.53
CA LEU A 83 -4.30 10.82 10.87
C LEU A 83 -4.47 12.07 11.74
#